data_AF-A0A2A9P2P4-F1
#
_entry.id   AF-A0A2A9P2P4-F1
#
_cell.length_a   1.000
_cell.length_b   1.000
_cell.length_c   1.000
_cell.angle_alpha   90.00
_cell.angle_beta   90.00
_cell.angle_gamma   90.00
#
_symmetry.space_group_name_H-M   'P 1'
#
loop_
_entity.id
_entity.type
_entity.pdbx_description
1 polymer ?
#
loop_
_entity_poly.entity_id
_entity_poly.type
_entity_poly.pdbx_seq_one_letter_code
_entity_poly.pdbx_strand_id
1 'polypeptide(L)'
;MEWYSGDLDDESRRELVSEGGYGQWRLKLTKRFAIRPEIASRALQRERFTAQKLLEGADFRGWISKMKRIAKAALHPEHGILMIVYDRLDVLLKESFRQPTGDDDLDEWALDCEILIPNL
;
A
#
# COMPACT_ATOMS: atom_id res chain seq x y z
N MET A 1 20.16 26.94 -2.70
CA MET A 1 19.08 25.94 -2.57
C MET A 1 18.68 25.93 -1.10
N GLU A 2 18.03 27.01 -0.64
CA GLU A 2 17.61 27.21 0.75
C GLU A 2 16.09 27.17 0.80
N TRP A 3 15.54 25.98 0.91
CA TRP A 3 14.14 25.78 1.24
C TRP A 3 14.15 24.79 2.41
N TYR A 4 13.55 25.19 3.54
CA TYR A 4 13.32 24.40 4.78
C TYR A 4 14.27 24.50 5.99
N SER A 5 15.18 25.47 6.11
CA SER A 5 15.95 25.64 7.38
C SER A 5 15.33 26.64 8.37
N GLY A 6 14.49 27.58 7.91
CA GLY A 6 13.96 28.66 8.74
C GLY A 6 12.82 28.27 9.69
N ASP A 7 12.04 27.24 9.36
CA ASP A 7 10.84 26.83 10.12
C ASP A 7 11.09 25.67 11.09
N LEU A 8 12.33 25.19 11.18
CA LEU A 8 12.70 24.14 12.12
C LEU A 8 12.97 24.76 13.48
N ASP A 9 12.32 24.23 14.53
CA ASP A 9 12.67 24.58 15.91
C ASP A 9 14.13 24.22 16.23
N ASP A 10 14.67 24.85 17.27
CA ASP A 10 16.08 24.70 17.63
C ASP A 10 16.43 23.24 18.00
N GLU A 11 15.46 22.44 18.44
CA GLU A 11 15.63 21.02 18.73
C GLU A 11 15.82 20.22 17.43
N SER A 12 14.95 20.40 16.43
CA SER A 12 15.04 19.74 15.12
C SER A 12 16.32 20.13 14.38
N ARG A 13 16.75 21.39 14.48
CA ARG A 13 18.03 21.85 13.90
C ARG A 13 19.22 21.17 14.55
N ARG A 14 19.24 21.00 15.88
CA ARG A 14 20.32 20.28 16.58
C ARG A 14 20.33 18.79 16.23
N GLU A 15 19.18 18.15 16.15
CA GLU A 15 19.10 16.74 15.74
C GLU A 15 19.63 16.55 14.31
N LEU A 16 19.26 17.40 13.35
CA LEU A 16 19.73 17.28 11.96
C LEU A 16 21.25 17.39 11.77
N VAL A 17 21.93 18.16 12.63
CA VAL A 17 23.38 18.39 12.55
C VAL A 17 24.18 17.34 13.34
N SER A 18 23.52 16.53 14.17
CA SER A 18 24.16 15.45 14.94
C SER A 18 24.41 14.19 14.09
N GLU A 19 25.48 13.45 14.42
CA GLU A 19 25.82 12.20 13.73
C GLU A 19 24.68 11.17 13.88
N GLY A 20 24.08 10.76 12.77
CA GLY A 20 22.90 9.88 12.74
C GLY A 20 21.55 10.56 13.03
N GLY A 21 21.55 11.84 13.39
CA GLY A 21 20.32 12.54 13.81
C GLY A 21 19.36 12.86 12.67
N TYR A 22 19.82 12.95 11.42
CA TYR A 22 18.93 12.96 10.25
C TYR A 22 18.02 11.71 10.20
N GLY A 23 18.56 10.52 10.51
CA GLY A 23 17.78 9.28 10.54
C GLY A 23 16.71 9.29 11.64
N GLN A 24 17.06 9.76 12.83
CA GLN A 24 16.14 9.87 13.97
C GLN A 24 15.05 10.92 13.73
N TRP A 25 15.41 12.08 13.21
CA TRP A 25 14.49 13.15 12.85
C TRP A 25 13.49 12.70 11.77
N ARG A 26 13.98 12.03 10.72
CA ARG A 26 13.13 11.42 9.69
C ARG A 26 12.17 10.39 10.27
N LEU A 27 12.63 9.54 11.20
CA LEU A 27 11.79 8.56 11.90
C LEU A 27 10.69 9.25 12.72
N LYS A 28 11.01 10.31 13.47
CA LYS A 28 10.03 11.09 14.24
C LYS A 28 8.97 11.72 13.34
N LEU A 29 9.36 12.35 12.24
CA LEU A 29 8.41 12.91 11.27
C LEU A 29 7.53 11.83 10.64
N THR A 30 8.15 10.71 10.24
CA THR A 30 7.42 9.58 9.67
C THR A 30 6.38 9.05 10.65
N LYS A 31 6.71 8.94 11.95
CA LYS A 31 5.76 8.54 12.99
C LYS A 31 4.66 9.59 13.23
N ARG A 32 5.01 10.87 13.22
CA ARG A 32 4.07 11.98 13.45
C ARG A 32 3.01 12.09 12.36
N PHE A 33 3.42 11.90 11.11
CA PHE A 33 2.55 11.99 9.94
C PHE A 33 2.09 10.62 9.42
N ALA A 34 2.47 9.53 10.11
CA ALA A 34 1.96 8.20 9.77
C ALA A 34 0.44 8.19 9.91
N ILE A 35 -0.23 7.66 8.89
CA ILE A 35 -1.65 7.33 8.98
C ILE A 35 -1.83 6.36 10.13
N ARG A 36 -2.79 6.63 11.02
CA ARG A 36 -3.08 5.73 12.14
C ARG A 36 -3.47 4.34 11.59
N PRO A 37 -2.91 3.24 12.11
CA PRO A 37 -3.16 1.90 11.59
C PRO A 37 -4.66 1.55 11.46
N GLU A 38 -5.49 2.02 12.37
CA GLU A 38 -6.94 1.77 12.36
C GLU A 38 -7.64 2.48 11.19
N ILE A 39 -7.18 3.69 10.83
CA ILE A 39 -7.70 4.42 9.69
C ILE A 39 -7.29 3.72 8.39
N ALA A 40 -6.03 3.29 8.30
CA ALA A 40 -5.53 2.52 7.17
C ALA A 40 -6.27 1.18 7.02
N SER A 41 -6.51 0.46 8.11
CA SER A 41 -7.26 -0.80 8.10
C SER A 41 -8.70 -0.61 7.61
N ARG A 42 -9.40 0.45 8.06
CA ARG A 42 -10.73 0.80 7.54
C ARG A 42 -10.70 1.16 6.05
N ALA A 43 -9.68 1.88 5.60
CA ALA A 43 -9.52 2.17 4.17
C ALA A 43 -9.32 0.89 3.36
N LEU A 44 -8.48 -0.03 3.86
CA LEU A 44 -8.22 -1.33 3.23
C LEU A 44 -9.49 -2.15 3.05
N GLN A 45 -10.35 -2.21 4.08
CA GLN A 45 -11.61 -2.95 4.02
C GLN A 45 -12.62 -2.37 3.03
N ARG A 46 -12.58 -1.05 2.79
CA ARG A 46 -13.50 -0.33 1.89
C ARG A 46 -13.09 -0.42 0.43
N GLU A 47 -11.80 -0.56 0.15
CA GLU A 47 -11.32 -0.70 -1.23
C GLU A 47 -11.87 -1.99 -1.86
N ARG A 48 -12.32 -1.87 -3.10
CA ARG A 48 -12.76 -3.00 -3.93
C ARG A 48 -12.34 -2.76 -5.36
N PHE A 49 -11.96 -3.84 -6.04
CA PHE A 49 -11.75 -3.86 -7.48
C PHE A 49 -12.82 -4.73 -8.13
N THR A 50 -13.45 -4.21 -9.18
CA THR A 50 -14.61 -4.84 -9.80
C THR A 50 -14.39 -4.96 -11.30
N ALA A 51 -15.06 -5.92 -11.94
CA ALA A 51 -15.07 -6.06 -13.39
C ALA A 51 -15.55 -4.77 -14.06
N GLN A 52 -16.51 -4.07 -13.47
CA GLN A 52 -16.95 -2.74 -13.96
C GLN A 52 -15.80 -1.72 -13.99
N LYS A 53 -14.98 -1.63 -12.92
CA LYS A 53 -13.82 -0.73 -12.90
C LYS A 53 -12.80 -1.12 -13.98
N LEU A 54 -12.62 -2.41 -14.20
CA LEU A 54 -11.74 -2.93 -15.24
C LEU A 54 -12.22 -2.50 -16.64
N LEU A 55 -13.52 -2.65 -16.93
CA LEU A 55 -14.14 -2.20 -18.18
C LEU A 55 -14.05 -0.69 -18.38
N GLU A 56 -14.04 0.09 -17.30
CA GLU A 56 -13.82 1.54 -17.31
C GLU A 56 -12.34 1.93 -17.50
N GLY A 57 -11.45 0.95 -17.65
CA GLY A 57 -10.02 1.17 -17.89
C GLY A 57 -9.19 1.38 -16.62
N ALA A 58 -9.69 0.98 -15.45
CA ALA A 58 -8.91 1.04 -14.22
C ALA A 58 -7.72 0.08 -14.27
N ASP A 59 -6.55 0.59 -13.87
CA ASP A 59 -5.32 -0.17 -13.79
C ASP A 59 -5.33 -1.11 -12.57
N PHE A 60 -5.33 -2.42 -12.84
CA PHE A 60 -5.29 -3.45 -11.82
C PHE A 60 -4.01 -3.41 -11.00
N ARG A 61 -2.85 -3.27 -11.63
CA ARG A 61 -1.55 -3.25 -10.94
C ARG A 61 -1.34 -1.97 -10.13
N GLY A 62 -1.85 -0.85 -10.63
CA GLY A 62 -1.98 0.39 -9.89
C GLY A 62 -2.83 0.20 -8.62
N TRP A 63 -3.94 -0.53 -8.72
CA TRP A 63 -4.77 -0.87 -7.56
C TRP A 63 -4.07 -1.82 -6.58
N ILE A 64 -3.39 -2.87 -7.04
CA ILE A 64 -2.58 -3.77 -6.18
C ILE A 64 -1.51 -2.98 -5.42
N SER A 65 -0.79 -2.11 -6.11
CA SER A 65 0.22 -1.24 -5.51
C SER A 65 -0.38 -0.33 -4.43
N LYS A 66 -1.58 0.22 -4.68
CA LYS A 66 -2.34 0.99 -3.69
C LYS A 66 -2.68 0.14 -2.47
N MET A 67 -3.17 -1.08 -2.66
CA MET A 67 -3.52 -2.02 -1.58
C MET A 67 -2.29 -2.36 -0.72
N LYS A 68 -1.13 -2.66 -1.33
CA LYS A 68 0.14 -2.93 -0.64
C LYS A 68 0.54 -1.78 0.28
N ARG A 69 0.44 -0.53 -0.20
CA ARG A 69 0.75 0.66 0.63
C ARG A 69 -0.22 0.82 1.81
N ILE A 70 -1.52 0.64 1.59
CA ILE A 70 -2.53 0.79 2.65
C ILE A 70 -2.34 -0.32 3.70
N ALA A 71 -2.10 -1.56 3.27
CA ALA A 71 -1.87 -2.68 4.16
C ALA A 71 -0.60 -2.50 5.01
N LYS A 72 0.48 -1.97 4.42
CA LYS A 72 1.70 -1.60 5.15
C LYS A 72 1.43 -0.53 6.21
N ALA A 73 0.63 0.49 5.88
CA ALA A 73 0.23 1.51 6.85
C ALA A 73 -0.70 0.96 7.96
N ALA A 74 -1.49 -0.06 7.65
CA ALA A 74 -2.34 -0.78 8.60
C ALA A 74 -1.58 -1.82 9.45
N LEU A 75 -0.26 -1.98 9.25
CA LEU A 75 0.59 -2.96 9.93
C LEU A 75 0.16 -4.43 9.71
N HIS A 76 -0.45 -4.74 8.56
CA HIS A 76 -0.74 -6.12 8.19
C HIS A 76 0.55 -6.84 7.74
N PRO A 77 0.76 -8.13 8.12
CA PRO A 77 1.86 -8.95 7.60
C PRO A 77 1.76 -9.11 6.08
N GLU A 78 2.89 -9.13 5.38
CA GLU A 78 2.93 -9.23 3.91
C GLU A 78 2.19 -10.47 3.38
N HIS A 79 2.38 -11.63 4.01
CA HIS A 79 1.67 -12.88 3.67
C HIS A 79 0.14 -12.77 3.83
N GLY A 80 -0.37 -11.88 4.68
CA GLY A 80 -1.81 -11.64 4.83
C GLY A 80 -2.40 -10.68 3.80
N ILE A 81 -1.57 -9.90 3.11
CA ILE A 81 -2.03 -8.86 2.17
C ILE A 81 -2.69 -9.50 0.96
N LEU A 82 -2.13 -10.61 0.47
CA LEU A 82 -2.54 -11.25 -0.77
C LEU A 82 -3.96 -11.85 -0.64
N MET A 83 -4.26 -12.51 0.48
CA MET A 83 -5.61 -12.96 0.81
C MET A 83 -6.60 -11.79 0.96
N ILE A 84 -6.19 -10.69 1.62
CA ILE A 84 -7.04 -9.50 1.75
C ILE A 84 -7.36 -8.91 0.37
N VAL A 85 -6.37 -8.81 -0.50
CA VAL A 85 -6.51 -8.31 -1.87
C VAL A 85 -7.48 -9.18 -2.65
N TYR A 86 -7.29 -10.50 -2.64
CA TYR A 86 -8.21 -11.43 -3.29
C TYR A 86 -9.63 -11.23 -2.76
N ASP A 87 -9.81 -11.11 -1.44
CA ASP A 87 -11.10 -10.88 -0.83
C ASP A 87 -11.78 -9.58 -1.24
N ARG A 88 -11.01 -8.57 -1.68
CA ARG A 88 -11.51 -7.27 -2.17
C ARG A 88 -11.87 -7.26 -3.65
N LEU A 89 -11.66 -8.35 -4.37
CA LEU A 89 -12.20 -8.55 -5.71
C LEU A 89 -13.70 -8.84 -5.66
N ASP A 90 -14.43 -8.47 -6.71
CA ASP A 90 -15.79 -8.94 -6.91
C ASP A 90 -15.85 -10.41 -7.33
N VAL A 91 -17.06 -10.97 -7.38
CA VAL A 91 -17.29 -12.39 -7.64
C VAL A 91 -16.81 -12.79 -9.03
N LEU A 92 -17.07 -11.97 -10.06
CA LEU A 92 -16.69 -12.27 -11.45
C LEU A 92 -15.17 -12.39 -11.62
N LEU A 93 -14.42 -11.47 -11.01
CA LEU A 93 -12.95 -11.54 -11.02
C LEU A 93 -12.43 -12.74 -10.22
N LYS A 94 -13.07 -13.07 -9.08
CA LYS A 94 -12.69 -14.24 -8.26
C LYS A 94 -12.93 -15.57 -8.96
N GLU A 95 -13.98 -15.67 -9.77
CA GLU A 95 -14.26 -16.87 -10.59
C GLU A 95 -13.22 -17.07 -11.69
N SER A 96 -12.62 -15.96 -12.13
CA SER A 96 -11.65 -15.95 -13.22
C SER A 96 -10.21 -16.11 -12.75
N PHE A 97 -9.88 -15.59 -11.57
CA PHE A 97 -8.53 -15.63 -11.02
C PHE A 97 -8.34 -16.80 -10.07
N ARG A 98 -7.16 -17.42 -10.11
CA ARG A 98 -6.79 -18.45 -9.13
C ARG A 98 -6.83 -17.85 -7.73
N GLN A 99 -7.51 -18.53 -6.81
CA GLN A 99 -7.43 -18.19 -5.39
C GLN A 99 -5.98 -18.39 -4.92
N PRO A 100 -5.38 -17.38 -4.29
CA PRO A 100 -4.03 -17.51 -3.81
C PRO A 100 -3.91 -18.34 -2.54
N THR A 101 -2.69 -18.78 -2.29
CA THR A 101 -2.23 -19.60 -1.18
C THR A 101 -1.23 -18.83 -0.33
N GLY A 102 -0.94 -19.31 0.88
CA GLY A 102 -0.09 -18.60 1.85
C GLY A 102 1.38 -18.41 1.42
N ASP A 103 1.82 -19.18 0.43
CA ASP A 103 3.19 -19.17 -0.10
C ASP A 103 3.33 -18.39 -1.40
N ASP A 104 2.23 -17.87 -1.96
CA ASP A 104 2.27 -17.12 -3.22
C ASP A 104 2.90 -15.72 -3.03
N ASP A 105 3.71 -15.30 -3.99
CA ASP A 105 4.18 -13.92 -4.07
C ASP A 105 3.09 -13.00 -4.64
N LEU A 106 2.91 -11.83 -4.04
CA LEU A 106 1.85 -10.89 -4.44
C LEU A 106 2.09 -10.33 -5.84
N ASP A 107 3.34 -10.05 -6.19
CA ASP A 107 3.68 -9.43 -7.46
C ASP A 107 3.61 -10.48 -8.60
N GLU A 108 3.97 -11.75 -8.34
CA GLU A 108 3.75 -12.88 -9.25
C GLU A 108 2.26 -13.17 -9.46
N TRP A 109 1.48 -13.29 -8.38
CA TRP A 109 0.04 -13.51 -8.48
C TRP A 109 -0.68 -12.38 -9.23
N ALA A 110 -0.25 -11.13 -9.01
CA ALA A 110 -0.80 -9.98 -9.73
C ALA A 110 -0.51 -10.05 -11.24
N LEU A 111 0.70 -10.49 -11.62
CA LEU A 111 1.08 -10.67 -13.02
C LEU A 111 0.22 -11.75 -13.70
N ASP A 112 0.00 -12.88 -13.03
CA ASP A 112 -0.88 -13.95 -13.54
C ASP A 112 -2.31 -13.44 -13.80
N CYS A 113 -2.84 -12.62 -12.89
CA CYS A 113 -4.15 -11.99 -13.06
C CYS A 113 -4.18 -11.03 -14.27
N GLU A 114 -3.12 -10.23 -14.47
CA GLU A 114 -3.03 -9.32 -15.62
C GLU A 114 -3.05 -10.04 -16.97
N ILE A 115 -2.48 -11.24 -17.05
CA ILE A 115 -2.51 -12.06 -18.27
C ILE A 115 -3.94 -12.54 -18.59
N LEU A 116 -4.76 -12.74 -17.56
CA LEU A 116 -6.14 -13.22 -17.72
C LEU A 116 -7.13 -12.11 -18.06
N ILE A 117 -6.87 -10.87 -17.62
CA ILE A 117 -7.73 -9.70 -17.82
C ILE A 117 -8.21 -9.50 -19.28
N PRO A 118 -7.37 -9.63 -20.32
CA PRO A 118 -7.82 -9.49 -21.72
C PRO A 118 -8.85 -10.53 -22.18
N ASN A 119 -9.03 -11.62 -21.43
CA ASN A 119 -9.95 -12.72 -21.76
C ASN A 119 -11.27 -12.66 -20.96
N LEU A 120 -11.50 -11.58 -20.21
CA LEU A 120 -12.71 -11.32 -19.41
C LEU A 120 -13.66 -10.37 -20.13
#